data_AF-A0A2J4YNF2-F1
#
_entry.id   AF-A0A2J4YNF2-F1
#
_cell.length_a   1.000
_cell.length_b   1.000
_cell.length_c   1.000
_cell.angle_alpha   90.00
_cell.angle_beta   90.00
_cell.angle_gamma   90.00
#
_symmetry.space_group_name_H-M   'P 1'
#
loop_
_entity.id
_entity.type
_entity.pdbx_description
1 polymer ?
#
loop_
_entity_poly.entity_id
_entity_poly.type
_entity_poly.pdbx_seq_one_letter_code
_entity_poly.pdbx_strand_id
1 'polypeptide(L)' 'MNRLPALSEQQWSDEQRQLAEEIINGPRGALLPPFEPLLRSPELMAHAQRMGEYLRYRSALGQRLSELAILLTACHWA' A
#
# COMPACT_ATOMS: atom_id res chain seq x y z
N MET A 1 1.72 11.56 17.38
CA MET A 1 2.60 12.37 16.51
C MET A 1 2.80 11.61 15.20
N ASN A 2 2.45 12.21 14.07
CA ASN A 2 2.71 11.61 12.76
C ASN A 2 4.19 11.85 12.39
N ARG A 3 4.99 10.78 12.27
CA ARG A 3 6.42 10.87 11.93
C ARG A 3 6.66 11.21 10.46
N LEU A 4 5.72 10.91 9.58
CA LEU A 4 5.81 11.11 8.14
C LEU A 4 4.50 11.74 7.64
N PRO A 5 4.37 13.08 7.63
CA PRO A 5 3.16 13.75 7.13
C PRO A 5 2.93 13.45 5.64
N ALA A 6 1.69 13.57 5.17
CA ALA A 6 1.39 13.40 3.74
C ALA A 6 2.19 14.41 2.89
N LEU A 7 2.69 13.97 1.74
CA LEU A 7 3.30 14.85 0.74
C LEU A 7 2.19 15.49 -0.08
N SER A 8 2.26 16.80 -0.35
CA SER A 8 1.35 17.43 -1.30
C SER A 8 1.61 16.88 -2.71
N GLU A 9 0.56 16.68 -3.50
CA GLU A 9 0.66 16.20 -4.90
C GLU A 9 1.54 17.10 -5.78
N GLN A 10 1.60 18.40 -5.44
CA GLN A 10 2.46 19.38 -6.12
C GLN A 10 3.94 19.14 -5.87
N GLN A 11 4.29 18.39 -4.82
CA GLN A 11 5.66 18.08 -4.44
C GLN A 11 6.14 16.72 -4.97
N TRP A 12 5.24 15.96 -5.62
CA TRP A 12 5.61 14.66 -6.16
C TRP A 12 6.55 14.81 -7.35
N SER A 13 7.61 14.02 -7.34
CA SER A 13 8.36 13.74 -8.56
C SER A 13 7.48 13.02 -9.58
N ASP A 14 7.90 13.00 -10.85
CA ASP A 14 7.14 12.30 -11.89
C ASP A 14 7.01 10.80 -11.59
N GLU A 15 8.05 10.19 -11.03
CA GLU A 15 8.03 8.78 -10.61
C GLU A 15 7.02 8.54 -9.46
N GLN A 16 6.97 9.43 -8.47
CA GLN A 16 6.01 9.36 -7.37
C GLN A 16 4.58 9.51 -7.87
N ARG A 17 4.36 10.47 -8.78
CA ARG A 17 3.05 10.71 -9.39
C ARG A 17 2.58 9.49 -10.17
N GLN A 18 3.43 8.94 -11.03
CA GLN A 18 3.09 7.76 -11.82
C GLN A 18 2.70 6.58 -10.92
N LEU A 19 3.49 6.26 -9.89
CA LEU A 19 3.17 5.17 -8.96
C LEU A 19 1.91 5.43 -8.15
N ALA A 20 1.65 6.68 -7.73
CA ALA A 20 0.42 7.04 -7.05
C ALA A 20 -0.79 6.82 -7.96
N GLU A 21 -0.73 7.29 -9.20
CA GLU A 21 -1.78 7.12 -10.20
C GLU A 21 -2.02 5.64 -10.53
N GLU A 22 -0.98 4.82 -10.63
CA GLU A 22 -1.13 3.36 -10.81
C GLU A 22 -1.89 2.70 -9.65
N ILE A 23 -1.65 3.13 -8.41
CA ILE A 23 -2.38 2.61 -7.23
C ILE A 23 -3.83 3.09 -7.23
N ILE A 24 -4.05 4.39 -7.50
CA ILE A 24 -5.38 5.01 -7.49
C ILE A 24 -6.26 4.40 -8.59
N ASN A 25 -5.72 4.25 -9.80
CA ASN A 25 -6.43 3.69 -10.94
C ASN A 25 -6.48 2.15 -10.92
N GLY A 26 -5.72 1.52 -10.04
CA GLY A 26 -5.68 0.08 -9.85
C GLY A 26 -6.82 -0.46 -8.98
N PRO A 27 -6.80 -1.76 -8.63
CA PRO A 27 -7.87 -2.43 -7.87
C PRO A 27 -8.05 -1.92 -6.43
N ARG A 28 -7.16 -1.03 -5.97
CA ARG A 28 -7.21 -0.40 -4.65
C ARG A 28 -8.06 0.87 -4.63
N GLY A 29 -8.18 1.58 -5.76
CA GLY A 29 -9.05 2.75 -5.92
C GLY A 29 -8.59 4.04 -5.22
N ALA A 30 -7.59 3.98 -4.33
CA ALA A 30 -7.09 5.12 -3.59
C ALA A 30 -5.68 4.87 -3.04
N LEU A 31 -4.94 5.95 -2.82
CA LEU A 31 -3.66 5.94 -2.13
C LEU A 31 -3.89 5.99 -0.61
N LEU A 32 -4.10 4.82 0.00
CA LEU A 32 -4.28 4.68 1.45
C LEU A 32 -2.99 4.21 2.14
N PRO A 33 -2.85 4.38 3.47
CA PRO A 33 -1.77 3.74 4.22
C PRO A 33 -1.68 2.22 3.91
N PRO A 34 -0.47 1.66 3.76
CA PRO A 34 0.84 2.26 4.01
C PRO A 34 1.45 3.00 2.79
N PHE A 35 0.73 3.21 1.69
CA PHE A 35 1.32 3.73 0.46
C PHE A 35 1.68 5.23 0.53
N GLU A 36 0.91 6.03 1.28
CA GLU A 36 1.21 7.46 1.51
C GLU A 36 2.63 7.72 2.05
N PRO A 37 3.10 7.09 3.15
CA PRO A 37 4.48 7.27 3.58
C PRO A 37 5.51 6.62 2.64
N LEU A 38 5.13 5.54 1.94
CA LEU A 38 6.01 4.83 1.01
C LEU A 38 6.29 5.62 -0.28
N LEU A 39 5.51 6.65 -0.62
CA LEU A 39 5.85 7.57 -1.72
C LEU A 39 7.26 8.15 -1.61
N ARG A 40 7.81 8.27 -0.40
CA ARG A 40 9.20 8.74 -0.17
C ARG A 40 10.26 7.75 -0.69
N SER A 41 9.89 6.52 -0.99
CA SER A 41 10.74 5.50 -1.61
C SER A 41 9.95 4.79 -2.72
N PRO A 42 9.93 5.38 -3.94
CA PRO A 42 9.21 4.85 -5.10
C PRO A 42 9.47 3.36 -5.37
N GLU A 43 10.74 2.95 -5.35
CA GLU A 43 11.14 1.54 -5.54
C GLU A 43 10.47 0.63 -4.50
N LEU A 44 10.57 0.97 -3.21
CA LEU A 44 9.94 0.19 -2.14
C LEU A 44 8.42 0.16 -2.27
N MET A 45 7.81 1.29 -2.61
CA MET A 45 6.37 1.40 -2.87
C MET A 45 5.93 0.44 -3.98
N ALA A 46 6.66 0.39 -5.10
CA ALA A 46 6.37 -0.50 -6.22
C ALA A 46 6.48 -1.98 -5.84
N HIS A 47 7.46 -2.36 -5.01
CA HIS A 47 7.56 -3.73 -4.49
C HIS A 47 6.41 -4.07 -3.52
N ALA A 48 6.10 -3.16 -2.59
CA ALA A 48 5.02 -3.35 -1.62
C ALA A 48 3.64 -3.44 -2.30
N GLN A 49 3.40 -2.61 -3.31
CA GLN A 49 2.17 -2.61 -4.11
C GLN A 49 1.96 -3.99 -4.75
N ARG A 50 2.98 -4.52 -5.44
CA ARG A 50 2.89 -5.79 -6.18
C ARG A 50 2.70 -6.98 -5.25
N MET A 51 3.46 -7.01 -4.16
CA MET A 51 3.31 -8.03 -3.13
C MET A 51 1.91 -7.99 -2.52
N GLY A 52 1.45 -6.81 -2.09
CA GLY A 52 0.12 -6.67 -1.50
C GLY A 52 -1.01 -7.00 -2.47
N GLU A 53 -0.83 -6.72 -3.77
CA GLU A 53 -1.83 -7.07 -4.78
C GLU A 53 -1.94 -8.59 -4.94
N TYR A 54 -0.79 -9.28 -4.98
CA TYR A 54 -0.79 -10.74 -4.98
C TYR A 54 -1.49 -11.30 -3.73
N LEU A 55 -1.09 -10.86 -2.54
CA LEU A 55 -1.64 -11.35 -1.29
C LEU A 55 -3.15 -11.08 -1.16
N ARG A 56 -3.64 -9.95 -1.68
CA ARG A 56 -5.04 -9.53 -1.57
C ARG A 56 -5.95 -10.16 -2.62
N TYR A 57 -5.50 -10.27 -3.86
CA TYR A 57 -6.38 -10.64 -4.99
C TYR A 57 -6.02 -11.98 -5.64
N ARG A 58 -4.81 -12.51 -5.41
CA ARG A 58 -4.29 -13.72 -6.07
C ARG A 58 -3.83 -14.81 -5.10
N SER A 59 -3.99 -14.60 -3.79
CA SER A 59 -3.61 -15.56 -2.76
C SER A 59 -4.47 -16.82 -2.82
N ALA A 60 -3.84 -17.98 -2.60
CA ALA A 60 -4.52 -19.27 -2.53
C ALA A 60 -5.42 -19.44 -1.30
N LEU A 61 -5.26 -18.62 -0.26
CA LEU A 61 -6.02 -18.70 0.99
C LEU A 61 -7.47 -18.22 0.84
N GLY A 62 -7.75 -17.40 -0.18
CA GLY A 62 -9.03 -16.70 -0.32
C GLY A 62 -9.26 -15.62 0.75
N GLN A 63 -10.27 -14.78 0.54
CA GLN A 63 -10.46 -13.54 1.32
C GLN A 63 -10.63 -13.79 2.82
N ARG A 64 -11.47 -14.75 3.23
CA ARG A 64 -11.78 -14.98 4.66
C ARG A 64 -10.57 -15.43 5.48
N LEU A 65 -9.72 -16.32 4.93
CA LEU A 65 -8.53 -16.79 5.63
C LEU A 65 -7.41 -15.73 5.60
N SER A 66 -7.29 -14.97 4.52
CA SER A 66 -6.38 -13.81 4.49
C SER A 66 -6.73 -12.77 5.56
N GLU A 67 -8.01 -12.42 5.72
CA GLU A 67 -8.45 -11.49 6.78
C GLU A 67 -8.19 -12.06 8.20
N LEU A 68 -8.41 -13.36 8.41
CA LEU A 68 -8.08 -14.00 9.69
C LEU A 68 -6.57 -13.91 9.99
N ALA A 69 -5.72 -14.18 9.00
CA ALA A 69 -4.27 -14.07 9.15
C ALA A 69 -3.82 -12.63 9.46
N ILE A 70 -4.44 -11.64 8.81
CA ILE A 70 -4.21 -10.21 9.07
C ILE A 70 -4.57 -9.87 10.52
N LEU A 71 -5.76 -10.25 10.98
CA LEU A 71 -6.24 -9.95 12.33
C LEU A 71 -5.37 -10.62 13.42
N LEU A 72 -5.01 -11.90 13.23
CA LEU A 72 -4.15 -12.62 14.18
C LEU A 72 -2.75 -11.98 14.24
N THR A 73 -2.18 -11.62 13.10
CA THR A 73 -0.88 -10.95 13.05
C THR A 73 -0.96 -9.59 13.73
N ALA A 74 -1.98 -8.78 13.44
CA ALA A 74 -2.17 -7.48 14.09
C ALA A 74 -2.33 -7.61 15.61
N CYS A 75 -3.12 -8.59 16.08
CA CYS A 75 -3.33 -8.84 17.50
C CYS A 75 -2.04 -9.29 18.22
N HIS A 76 -1.18 -10.06 17.55
CA HIS A 76 0.08 -10.52 18.13
C HIS A 76 1.10 -9.39 18.35
N TRP A 77 1.07 -8.34 17.51
CA TRP A 77 2.03 -7.22 17.55
C TRP A 77 1.42 -5.90 18.04
N ALA A 78 0.17 -5.91 18.51
CA ALA A 78 -0.50 -4.76 19.12
C ALA A 78 0.06 -4.47 20.52
#